data_AF-A0A0F3L7N3-F1
#
_entry.id   AF-A0A0F3L7N3-F1
#
_cell.length_a   1.000
_cell.length_b   1.000
_cell.length_c   1.000
_cell.angle_alpha   90.00
_cell.angle_beta   90.00
_cell.angle_gamma   90.00
#
_symmetry.space_group_name_H-M   'P 1'
#
loop_
_entity.id
_entity.type
_entity.pdbx_description
1 polymer ?
#
loop_
_entity_poly.entity_id
_entity_poly.type
_entity_poly.pdbx_seq_one_letter_code
_entity_poly.pdbx_strand_id
1 'polypeptide(L)'
;MKFGFVDEHRQVWPVRVMCAVLGLSASGYYAWRGRPESQRSVANRELTEDIRLIHAESSGCYGSPRVHATLRRHGRRVGRSRVERL
;
A
#
# COMPACT_ATOMS: atom_id res chain seq x y z
N MET A 1 -3.92 6.40 -7.01
CA MET A 1 -5.31 6.93 -6.92
C MET A 1 -5.29 8.43 -7.18
N LYS A 2 -6.34 9.01 -7.77
CA LYS A 2 -6.42 10.44 -8.12
C LYS A 2 -6.27 11.39 -6.91
N PHE A 3 -6.78 11.02 -5.73
CA PHE A 3 -6.58 11.81 -4.50
C PHE A 3 -5.14 11.78 -3.97
N GLY A 4 -4.37 10.71 -4.24
CA GLY A 4 -2.96 10.63 -3.84
C GLY A 4 -2.12 11.69 -4.54
N PHE A 5 -2.36 11.92 -5.83
CA PHE A 5 -1.71 12.99 -6.58
C PHE A 5 -2.00 14.39 -6.01
N VAL A 6 -3.28 14.64 -5.66
CA VAL A 6 -3.69 15.89 -5.01
C VAL A 6 -2.99 16.07 -3.65
N ASP A 7 -2.82 14.99 -2.89
CA ASP A 7 -2.18 15.03 -1.58
C ASP A 7 -0.69 15.35 -1.65
N GLU A 8 0.00 14.74 -2.61
CA GLU A 8 1.42 14.94 -2.90
C GLU A 8 1.72 16.40 -3.32
N HIS A 9 0.84 17.01 -4.10
CA HIS A 9 1.05 18.35 -4.66
C HIS A 9 0.33 19.49 -3.90
N ARG A 10 -0.33 19.20 -2.77
CA ARG A 10 -1.13 20.17 -2.00
C ARG A 10 -0.37 21.39 -1.48
N GLN A 11 0.96 21.29 -1.36
CA GLN A 11 1.83 22.37 -0.89
C GLN A 11 2.20 23.33 -2.03
N VAL A 12 2.10 22.86 -3.28
CA VAL A 12 2.43 23.63 -4.48
C VAL A 12 1.17 24.29 -5.06
N TRP A 13 0.05 23.56 -5.05
CA TRP A 13 -1.20 24.01 -5.66
C TRP A 13 -2.39 23.91 -4.69
N PRO A 14 -3.36 24.85 -4.77
CA PRO A 14 -4.58 24.75 -3.96
C PRO A 14 -5.37 23.48 -4.30
N VAL A 15 -5.72 22.71 -3.26
CA VAL A 15 -6.49 21.45 -3.36
C VAL A 15 -7.76 21.63 -4.19
N ARG A 16 -8.52 22.72 -3.99
CA ARG A 16 -9.77 22.97 -4.73
C ARG A 16 -9.55 23.11 -6.22
N VAL A 17 -8.43 23.72 -6.65
CA VAL A 17 -8.08 23.89 -8.06
C VAL A 17 -7.72 22.55 -8.68
N MET A 18 -6.85 21.78 -8.01
CA MET A 18 -6.50 20.44 -8.49
C MET A 18 -7.72 19.51 -8.55
N CYS A 19 -8.60 19.56 -7.55
CA CYS A 19 -9.84 18.80 -7.57
C CYS A 19 -10.74 19.20 -8.75
N ALA A 20 -10.91 20.49 -9.02
CA ALA A 20 -11.71 20.95 -10.15
C ALA A 20 -11.14 20.47 -11.50
N VAL A 21 -9.82 20.62 -11.71
CA VAL A 21 -9.13 20.20 -12.94
C VAL A 21 -9.22 18.68 -13.16
N LEU A 22 -9.12 17.89 -12.08
CA LEU A 22 -9.16 16.42 -12.14
C LEU A 22 -10.58 15.83 -12.10
N GLY A 23 -11.62 16.67 -12.05
CA GLY A 23 -13.02 16.23 -11.92
C GLY A 23 -13.30 15.51 -10.59
N LEU A 24 -12.64 15.92 -9.51
CA LEU A 24 -12.79 15.36 -8.17
C LEU A 24 -13.59 16.30 -7.27
N SER A 25 -14.31 15.74 -6.29
CA SER A 25 -14.90 16.52 -5.22
C SER A 25 -13.86 16.89 -4.16
N ALA A 26 -13.79 18.17 -3.80
CA ALA A 26 -12.95 18.65 -2.70
C ALA A 26 -13.40 18.06 -1.34
N SER A 27 -14.71 17.92 -1.11
CA SER A 27 -15.21 17.25 0.10
C SER A 27 -14.84 15.77 0.13
N GLY A 28 -14.85 15.12 -1.04
CA GLY A 28 -14.35 13.76 -1.22
C GLY A 28 -12.86 13.62 -0.89
N TYR A 29 -12.03 14.58 -1.29
CA TYR A 29 -10.62 14.61 -0.94
C TYR A 29 -10.40 14.70 0.57
N TYR A 30 -11.04 15.66 1.26
CA TYR A 30 -10.85 15.82 2.70
C TYR A 30 -11.39 14.60 3.48
N ALA A 31 -12.51 14.03 3.05
CA ALA A 31 -13.02 12.78 3.61
C ALA A 31 -12.05 11.61 3.40
N TRP A 32 -11.48 11.47 2.20
CA TRP A 32 -10.46 10.46 1.91
C TRP A 32 -9.20 10.64 2.77
N ARG A 33 -8.74 11.89 2.93
CA ARG A 33 -7.56 12.24 3.71
C ARG A 33 -7.73 11.98 5.20
N GLY A 34 -8.92 12.24 5.73
CA GLY A 34 -9.25 12.01 7.13
C GLY A 34 -9.58 10.55 7.47
N ARG A 35 -9.72 9.67 6.46
CA ARG A 35 -9.99 8.25 6.72
C ARG A 35 -8.75 7.60 7.34
N PRO A 36 -8.87 6.96 8.52
CA PRO A 36 -7.79 6.18 9.06
C PRO A 36 -7.45 5.03 8.11
N GLU A 37 -6.19 4.63 8.10
CA GLU A 37 -5.77 3.45 7.36
C GLU A 37 -6.57 2.23 7.86
N SER A 38 -7.25 1.53 6.95
CA SER A 38 -8.01 0.34 7.35
C SER A 38 -7.08 -0.71 7.95
N GLN A 39 -7.54 -1.48 8.93
CA GLN A 39 -6.74 -2.57 9.53
C GLN A 39 -6.16 -3.52 8.47
N ARG A 40 -6.90 -3.75 7.37
CA ARG A 40 -6.43 -4.56 6.24
C ARG A 40 -5.27 -3.91 5.48
N SER A 41 -5.28 -2.59 5.32
CA SER A 41 -4.19 -1.84 4.68
C SER A 41 -2.95 -1.85 5.55
N VAL A 42 -3.10 -1.61 6.86
CA VAL A 42 -2.00 -1.75 7.84
C VAL A 42 -1.39 -3.16 7.77
N ALA A 43 -2.22 -4.20 7.88
CA ALA A 43 -1.74 -5.58 7.82
C ALA A 43 -1.16 -5.98 6.46
N ASN A 44 -1.56 -5.32 5.37
CA ASN A 44 -0.93 -5.53 4.06
C ASN A 44 0.42 -4.82 3.99
N ARG A 45 0.53 -3.60 4.51
CA ARG A 45 1.78 -2.83 4.56
C ARG A 45 2.84 -3.60 5.34
N GLU A 46 2.50 -4.05 6.55
CA GLU A 46 3.40 -4.89 7.37
C GLU A 46 3.82 -6.17 6.63
N LEU A 47 2.87 -6.85 5.99
CA LEU A 47 3.16 -8.07 5.24
C LEU A 47 4.03 -7.81 4.00
N THR A 48 3.82 -6.70 3.29
CA THR A 48 4.64 -6.30 2.14
C THR A 48 6.07 -6.01 2.57
N GLU A 49 6.29 -5.38 3.73
CA GLU A 49 7.64 -5.18 4.27
C GLU A 49 8.33 -6.50 4.61
N ASP A 50 7.63 -7.45 5.25
CA ASP A 50 8.16 -8.79 5.51
C ASP A 50 8.53 -9.53 4.20
N ILE A 51 7.67 -9.43 3.17
CA ILE A 51 7.91 -10.02 1.84
C ILE A 51 9.17 -9.42 1.20
N ARG A 52 9.32 -8.09 1.24
CA ARG A 52 10.48 -7.38 0.69
C ARG A 52 11.76 -7.77 1.39
N LEU A 53 11.74 -7.88 2.72
CA LEU A 53 12.89 -8.30 3.51
C LEU A 53 13.35 -9.71 3.10
N ILE A 54 12.44 -10.68 3.08
CA ILE A 54 12.76 -12.07 2.69
C ILE A 54 13.29 -12.14 1.24
N HIS A 55 12.68 -11.36 0.34
CA HIS A 55 13.12 -11.31 -1.05
C HIS A 55 14.55 -10.72 -1.15
N ALA A 56 14.83 -9.63 -0.43
CA ALA A 56 16.16 -9.02 -0.37
C ALA A 56 17.22 -9.93 0.26
N GLU A 57 16.90 -10.60 1.37
CA GLU A 57 17.78 -11.60 2.01
C GLU A 57 18.14 -12.75 1.06
N SER A 58 17.19 -13.13 0.19
CA SER A 58 17.42 -14.13 -0.85
C SER A 58 18.16 -13.62 -2.10
N SER A 59 18.68 -12.38 -2.08
CA SER A 59 19.26 -11.70 -3.25
C SER A 59 18.31 -11.64 -4.45
N GLY A 60 17.00 -11.58 -4.19
CA GLY A 60 15.96 -11.56 -5.21
C GLY A 60 15.64 -12.93 -5.85
N CYS A 61 16.28 -14.01 -5.42
CA CYS A 61 16.04 -15.34 -6.02
C CYS A 61 14.72 -15.99 -5.58
N TYR A 62 14.12 -15.54 -4.47
CA TYR A 62 12.89 -16.15 -3.97
C TYR A 62 11.66 -15.53 -4.62
N GLY A 63 10.97 -16.33 -5.45
CA GLY A 63 9.61 -16.05 -5.88
C GLY A 63 8.58 -16.30 -4.77
N SER A 64 7.31 -15.99 -5.06
CA SER A 64 6.20 -16.08 -4.12
C SER A 64 6.08 -17.40 -3.35
N PRO A 65 6.36 -18.60 -3.93
CA PRO A 65 6.22 -19.86 -3.17
C PRO A 65 7.27 -19.97 -2.05
N ARG A 66 8.50 -19.51 -2.33
CA ARG A 66 9.61 -19.55 -1.36
C ARG A 66 9.44 -18.48 -0.29
N VAL A 67 9.02 -17.27 -0.67
CA VAL A 67 8.69 -16.22 0.30
C VAL A 67 7.58 -16.66 1.24
N HIS A 68 6.50 -17.27 0.72
CA HIS A 68 5.42 -17.81 1.54
C HIS A 68 5.90 -18.91 2.50
N ALA A 69 6.79 -19.81 2.05
CA ALA A 69 7.37 -20.84 2.92
C ALA A 69 8.20 -20.22 4.06
N THR A 70 9.01 -19.21 3.76
CA THR A 70 9.80 -18.48 4.76
C THR A 70 8.92 -17.73 5.75
N LEU A 71 7.88 -17.02 5.29
CA LEU A 71 6.90 -16.37 6.16
C LEU A 71 6.27 -17.35 7.15
N ARG A 72 5.88 -18.55 6.67
CA ARG A 72 5.34 -19.60 7.54
C ARG A 72 6.36 -20.11 8.56
N ARG A 73 7.64 -20.21 8.18
CA ARG A 73 8.73 -20.58 9.09
C ARG A 73 8.96 -19.53 10.18
N HIS A 74 8.76 -18.25 9.88
CA HIS A 74 8.77 -17.15 10.85
C HIS A 74 7.46 -17.01 11.65
N GLY A 75 6.54 -17.99 11.55
CA GLY A 75 5.29 -17.99 12.31
C GLY A 75 4.17 -17.12 11.70
N ARG A 76 4.40 -16.45 10.56
CA ARG A 76 3.38 -15.67 9.86
C ARG A 76 2.50 -16.59 9.02
N ARG A 77 1.25 -16.82 9.46
CA ARG A 77 0.25 -17.61 8.71
C ARG A 77 -0.53 -16.71 7.75
N VAL A 78 -0.13 -16.70 6.48
CA VAL A 78 -0.81 -15.96 5.41
C VAL A 78 -1.08 -16.87 4.21
N GLY A 79 -2.17 -16.63 3.49
CA GLY A 79 -2.49 -17.39 2.29
C GLY A 79 -1.54 -17.07 1.14
N ARG A 80 -1.18 -18.08 0.35
CA ARG A 80 -0.28 -17.94 -0.80
C ARG A 80 -0.76 -16.88 -1.80
N SER A 81 -2.06 -16.84 -2.11
CA SER A 81 -2.65 -15.84 -2.99
C SER A 81 -2.52 -14.40 -2.47
N ARG A 82 -2.44 -14.22 -1.15
CA ARG A 82 -2.19 -12.90 -0.55
C ARG A 82 -0.75 -12.46 -0.75
N VAL A 83 0.21 -13.38 -0.68
CA VAL A 83 1.63 -13.13 -0.93
C VAL A 83 1.88 -12.85 -2.41
N GLU A 84 1.21 -13.57 -3.32
CA GLU A 84 1.34 -13.35 -4.77
C GLU A 84 0.81 -12.00 -5.25
N ARG A 85 -0.16 -11.43 -4.53
CA ARG A 85 -0.79 -10.14 -4.87
C ARG A 85 -0.02 -8.93 -4.33
N LEU A 86 0.78 -9.10 -3.27
CA LEU A 86 1.45 -8.03 -2.53
C LEU A 86 2.91 -7.89 -2.92
#